data_AF-A0A060QLK9-F1
#
_entry.id   AF-A0A060QLK9-F1
#
_cell.length_a   1.000
_cell.length_b   1.000
_cell.length_c   1.000
_cell.angle_alpha   90.00
_cell.angle_beta   90.00
_cell.angle_gamma   90.00
#
_symmetry.space_group_name_H-M   'P 1'
#
loop_
_entity.id
_entity.type
_entity.pdbx_description
1 polymer ?
#
loop_
_entity_poly.entity_id
_entity_poly.type
_entity_poly.pdbx_seq_one_letter_code
_entity_poly.pdbx_strand_id
1 'polypeptide(L)'
;MNKLFTPFDAGALSLGHRIVMAPLTRMRSDHTGKANALMALYYSQRSSPGGLIISEATPVALEGYGYAGAPGIYDDSQIDGWRKVTEAVHARGGKIVMQLWHVGRQSHPDLQPGGAAPVAPSAIRAEGDAYTPSGPVPFSMPRALSLEEIPAVIEQFREGTARAKQAGFDGVEIHGANGYLPDQFLQDGTNHRTDEYGGPIENRARFLLEVT
;
A
#
# COMPACT_ATOMS: atom_id res chain seq x y z
N MET A 1 -20.32 -25.92 15.16
CA MET A 1 -20.18 -24.45 14.99
C MET A 1 -19.01 -24.17 14.08
N ASN A 2 -19.18 -23.34 13.05
CA ASN A 2 -18.10 -22.99 12.11
C ASN A 2 -17.18 -21.94 12.75
N LYS A 3 -15.86 -22.20 12.76
CA LYS A 3 -14.84 -21.28 13.31
C LYS A 3 -14.86 -19.89 12.64
N LEU A 4 -15.34 -19.77 11.40
CA LEU A 4 -15.41 -18.48 10.71
C LEU A 4 -16.25 -17.44 11.46
N PHE A 5 -17.28 -17.87 12.19
CA PHE A 5 -18.21 -16.96 12.88
C PHE A 5 -17.93 -16.84 14.38
N THR A 6 -16.73 -17.24 14.84
CA THR A 6 -16.33 -17.08 16.24
C THR A 6 -15.47 -15.83 16.43
N PRO A 7 -15.55 -15.15 17.58
CA PRO A 7 -14.68 -14.01 17.90
C PRO A 7 -13.18 -14.36 17.86
N PHE A 8 -12.37 -13.33 17.66
CA PHE A 8 -10.91 -13.42 17.60
C PHE A 8 -10.27 -12.07 17.93
N ASP A 9 -9.20 -12.09 18.72
CA ASP A 9 -8.36 -10.91 18.95
C ASP A 9 -7.14 -10.95 18.03
N ALA A 10 -6.94 -9.89 17.25
CA ALA A 10 -5.78 -9.67 16.39
C ALA A 10 -4.98 -8.48 16.94
N GLY A 11 -4.03 -8.75 17.84
CA GLY A 11 -3.33 -7.69 18.57
C GLY A 11 -4.31 -6.88 19.42
N ALA A 12 -4.42 -5.57 19.14
CA ALA A 12 -5.36 -4.67 19.82
C ALA A 12 -6.78 -4.68 19.22
N LEU A 13 -7.02 -5.44 18.14
CA LEU A 13 -8.31 -5.49 17.45
C LEU A 13 -9.15 -6.66 17.96
N SER A 14 -10.22 -6.37 18.70
CA SER A 14 -11.24 -7.37 19.04
C SER A 14 -12.26 -7.50 17.91
N LEU A 15 -12.27 -8.67 17.27
CA LEU A 15 -13.12 -8.99 16.11
C LEU A 15 -14.26 -9.94 16.52
N GLY A 16 -15.44 -9.72 15.96
CA GLY A 16 -16.63 -10.54 16.18
C GLY A 16 -16.65 -11.84 15.35
N HIS A 17 -15.84 -11.91 14.30
CA HIS A 17 -15.70 -13.08 13.43
C HIS A 17 -14.34 -13.10 12.72
N ARG A 18 -14.01 -14.23 12.08
CA ARG A 18 -12.71 -14.47 11.40
C ARG A 18 -12.73 -14.23 9.89
N ILE A 19 -13.82 -13.66 9.38
CA ILE A 19 -13.96 -13.27 7.98
C ILE A 19 -13.37 -11.87 7.80
N VAL A 20 -12.36 -11.75 6.94
CA VAL A 20 -11.66 -10.51 6.62
C VAL A 20 -11.92 -10.14 5.17
N MET A 21 -12.22 -8.87 4.90
CA MET A 21 -12.20 -8.35 3.54
C MET A 21 -10.75 -8.09 3.13
N ALA A 22 -10.29 -8.81 2.12
CA ALA A 22 -8.96 -8.65 1.55
C ALA A 22 -8.75 -7.24 0.93
N PRO A 23 -7.50 -6.77 0.84
CA PRO A 23 -7.15 -5.54 0.12
C PRO A 23 -7.44 -5.70 -1.38
N LEU A 24 -8.18 -4.75 -1.95
CA LEU A 24 -8.66 -4.83 -3.34
C LEU A 24 -8.58 -3.47 -4.04
N THR A 25 -7.52 -3.19 -4.80
CA THR A 25 -7.37 -1.96 -5.60
C THR A 25 -8.57 -1.74 -6.52
N ARG A 26 -9.24 -0.58 -6.39
CA ARG A 26 -10.48 -0.28 -7.14
C ARG A 26 -10.35 0.86 -8.15
N MET A 27 -9.29 1.65 -8.06
CA MET A 27 -9.01 2.79 -8.95
C MET A 27 -10.18 3.81 -8.97
N ARG A 28 -10.63 4.24 -7.79
CA ARG A 28 -11.82 5.11 -7.60
C ARG A 28 -11.57 6.37 -6.78
N SER A 29 -10.32 6.75 -6.54
CA SER A 29 -9.99 8.06 -5.99
C SER A 29 -10.43 9.18 -6.94
N ASP A 30 -10.45 10.41 -6.45
CA ASP A 30 -10.49 11.55 -7.38
C ASP A 30 -9.14 11.73 -8.12
N HIS A 31 -9.10 12.70 -9.02
CA HIS A 31 -7.92 13.04 -9.82
C HIS A 31 -6.73 13.56 -9.00
N THR A 32 -6.94 13.87 -7.71
CA THR A 32 -5.89 14.28 -6.76
C THR A 32 -5.45 13.13 -5.84
N GLY A 33 -5.91 11.89 -6.11
CA GLY A 33 -5.60 10.72 -5.30
C GLY A 33 -6.33 10.68 -3.96
N LYS A 34 -7.36 11.51 -3.75
CA LYS A 34 -8.12 11.53 -2.49
C LYS A 34 -9.27 10.54 -2.51
N ALA A 35 -9.51 9.91 -1.36
CA ALA A 35 -10.71 9.13 -1.15
C ALA A 35 -11.96 10.03 -1.15
N ASN A 36 -13.08 9.49 -1.64
CA ASN A 36 -14.32 10.25 -1.86
C ASN A 36 -15.56 9.55 -1.30
N ALA A 37 -16.73 10.18 -1.44
CA ALA A 37 -17.99 9.67 -0.91
C ALA A 37 -18.39 8.29 -1.46
N LEU A 38 -18.04 7.98 -2.72
CA LEU A 38 -18.29 6.66 -3.31
C LEU A 38 -17.49 5.57 -2.60
N MET A 39 -16.23 5.85 -2.25
CA MET A 39 -15.39 4.93 -1.50
C MET A 39 -15.89 4.73 -0.07
N ALA A 40 -16.33 5.80 0.60
CA ALA A 40 -16.94 5.68 1.93
C ALA A 40 -18.18 4.78 1.92
N LEU A 41 -19.06 4.96 0.92
CA LEU A 41 -20.22 4.09 0.72
C LEU A 41 -19.80 2.62 0.47
N TYR A 42 -18.78 2.40 -0.38
CA TYR A 42 -18.28 1.08 -0.72
C TYR A 42 -17.77 0.28 0.49
N TYR A 43 -16.96 0.90 1.34
CA TYR A 43 -16.43 0.26 2.54
C TYR A 43 -17.50 0.11 3.62
N SER A 44 -18.37 1.12 3.79
CA SER A 44 -19.50 1.03 4.71
C SER A 44 -20.38 -0.18 4.36
N GLN A 45 -20.70 -0.42 3.08
CA GLN A 45 -21.50 -1.58 2.65
C GLN A 45 -20.90 -2.95 3.02
N ARG A 46 -19.59 -3.03 3.28
CA ARG A 46 -18.86 -4.26 3.62
C ARG A 46 -18.53 -4.35 5.10
N SER A 47 -18.98 -3.38 5.88
CA SER A 47 -18.75 -3.32 7.32
C SER A 47 -19.86 -4.07 8.05
N SER A 48 -19.45 -5.01 8.90
CA SER A 48 -20.29 -5.72 9.86
C SER A 48 -19.78 -5.48 11.28
N PRO A 49 -20.62 -5.59 12.31
CA PRO A 49 -20.18 -5.49 13.70
C PRO A 49 -19.04 -6.47 14.00
N GLY A 50 -17.87 -5.95 14.39
CA GLY A 50 -16.67 -6.73 14.68
C GLY A 50 -15.98 -7.34 13.46
N GLY A 51 -16.34 -6.97 12.23
CA GLY A 51 -15.65 -7.42 11.02
C GLY A 51 -14.40 -6.58 10.72
N LEU A 52 -13.38 -7.20 10.12
CA LEU A 52 -12.16 -6.52 9.69
C LEU A 52 -12.14 -6.30 8.17
N ILE A 53 -11.84 -5.07 7.78
CA ILE A 53 -11.53 -4.67 6.41
C ILE A 53 -10.05 -4.30 6.32
N ILE A 54 -9.38 -4.78 5.28
CA ILE A 54 -8.10 -4.23 4.85
C ILE A 54 -8.41 -3.34 3.64
N SER A 55 -8.01 -2.06 3.68
CA SER A 55 -8.27 -1.14 2.58
C SER A 55 -7.60 -1.60 1.29
N GLU A 56 -8.00 -1.01 0.17
CA GLU A 56 -7.18 -1.07 -1.03
C GLU A 56 -5.76 -0.55 -0.80
N ALA A 57 -4.83 -1.05 -1.60
CA ALA A 57 -3.42 -0.67 -1.54
C ALA A 57 -3.29 0.85 -1.73
N THR A 58 -2.67 1.52 -0.76
CA THR A 58 -2.67 2.98 -0.65
C THR A 58 -1.22 3.50 -0.66
N PRO A 59 -0.78 4.17 -1.74
CA PRO A 59 0.60 4.61 -1.89
C PRO A 59 1.04 5.60 -0.81
N VAL A 60 2.20 5.35 -0.21
CA VAL A 60 2.82 6.21 0.82
C VAL A 60 3.69 7.32 0.25
N ALA A 61 3.94 7.31 -1.07
CA ALA A 61 4.69 8.31 -1.80
C ALA A 61 4.14 8.48 -3.22
N LEU A 62 4.41 9.63 -3.86
CA LEU A 62 4.08 9.84 -5.27
C LEU A 62 4.89 8.90 -6.17
N GLU A 63 6.16 8.65 -5.82
CA GLU A 63 7.04 7.70 -6.52
C GLU A 63 6.56 6.25 -6.34
N GLY A 64 5.81 5.99 -5.26
CA GLY A 64 5.19 4.70 -4.96
C GLY A 64 3.91 4.42 -5.75
N TYR A 65 3.53 5.29 -6.70
CA TYR A 65 2.30 5.21 -7.48
C TYR A 65 2.47 4.39 -8.76
N GLY A 66 1.51 3.48 -9.05
CA GLY A 66 1.55 2.63 -10.25
C GLY A 66 0.22 2.49 -11.00
N TYR A 67 -0.87 3.02 -10.46
CA TYR A 67 -2.22 2.84 -11.02
C TYR A 67 -3.01 4.14 -10.89
N ALA A 68 -3.36 4.74 -12.03
CA ALA A 68 -4.19 5.93 -12.06
C ALA A 68 -5.55 5.66 -11.37
N GLY A 69 -5.90 6.51 -10.39
CA GLY A 69 -7.13 6.39 -9.61
C GLY A 69 -7.00 5.59 -8.31
N ALA A 70 -5.82 5.04 -7.99
CA ALA A 70 -5.56 4.52 -6.65
C ALA A 70 -5.52 5.68 -5.63
N PRO A 71 -6.13 5.55 -4.44
CA PRO A 71 -6.08 6.56 -3.39
C PRO A 71 -4.72 6.55 -2.69
N GLY A 72 -4.16 7.73 -2.38
CA GLY A 72 -2.88 7.88 -1.68
C GLY A 72 -3.01 8.18 -0.19
N ILE A 73 -1.88 8.15 0.51
CA ILE A 73 -1.71 8.66 1.88
C ILE A 73 -0.34 9.37 2.06
N TYR A 74 0.19 9.94 0.98
CA TYR A 74 1.48 10.63 0.94
C TYR A 74 1.38 12.13 1.26
N ASP A 75 0.17 12.70 1.26
CA ASP A 75 -0.06 14.13 1.49
C ASP A 75 -1.19 14.35 2.51
N ASP A 76 -1.06 15.37 3.35
CA ASP A 76 -2.02 15.67 4.43
C ASP A 76 -3.43 15.95 3.89
N SER A 77 -3.53 16.45 2.66
CA SER A 77 -4.82 16.71 2.02
C SER A 77 -5.63 15.45 1.69
N GLN A 78 -5.03 14.25 1.82
CA GLN A 78 -5.70 12.95 1.64
C GLN A 78 -6.34 12.42 2.92
N ILE A 79 -5.97 12.95 4.09
CA ILE A 79 -6.43 12.48 5.40
C ILE A 79 -7.94 12.62 5.53
N ASP A 80 -8.51 13.77 5.17
CA ASP A 80 -9.95 14.04 5.34
C ASP A 80 -10.83 13.12 4.50
N GLY A 81 -10.38 12.76 3.29
CA GLY A 81 -11.08 11.81 2.43
C GLY A 81 -11.15 10.43 3.07
N TRP A 82 -10.02 9.97 3.61
CA TRP A 82 -9.94 8.70 4.33
C TRP A 82 -10.67 8.70 5.68
N ARG A 83 -10.68 9.83 6.40
CA ARG A 83 -11.44 9.96 7.65
C ARG A 83 -12.93 9.69 7.46
N LYS A 84 -13.51 10.18 6.37
CA LYS A 84 -14.92 9.88 6.02
C LYS A 84 -15.14 8.39 5.76
N VAL A 85 -14.15 7.68 5.24
CA VAL A 85 -14.21 6.22 5.02
C VAL A 85 -14.18 5.48 6.34
N THR A 86 -13.22 5.79 7.22
CA THR A 86 -13.06 5.13 8.52
C THR A 86 -14.28 5.38 9.42
N GLU A 87 -14.78 6.63 9.48
CA GLU A 87 -16.02 6.99 10.17
C GLU A 87 -17.23 6.16 9.67
N ALA A 88 -17.37 5.98 8.36
CA ALA A 88 -18.49 5.22 7.78
C ALA A 88 -18.40 3.70 8.05
N VAL A 89 -17.18 3.17 8.25
CA VAL A 89 -16.94 1.78 8.68
C VAL A 89 -17.25 1.64 10.18
N HIS A 90 -16.73 2.54 11.00
CA HIS A 90 -16.90 2.53 12.46
C HIS A 90 -18.36 2.74 12.87
N ALA A 91 -19.13 3.57 12.13
CA ALA A 91 -20.56 3.74 12.34
C ALA A 91 -21.37 2.44 12.18
N ARG A 92 -20.81 1.41 11.52
CA ARG A 92 -21.39 0.06 11.39
C ARG A 92 -20.78 -0.96 12.33
N GLY A 93 -19.93 -0.52 13.26
CA GLY A 93 -19.21 -1.38 14.21
C GLY A 93 -18.09 -2.19 13.58
N GLY A 94 -17.68 -1.88 12.34
CA GLY A 94 -16.56 -2.53 11.67
C GLY A 94 -15.20 -1.99 12.13
N LYS A 95 -14.15 -2.69 11.74
CA LYS A 95 -12.74 -2.32 11.90
C LYS A 95 -12.09 -2.20 10.53
N ILE A 96 -11.18 -1.25 10.37
CA ILE A 96 -10.45 -1.08 9.11
C ILE A 96 -8.98 -0.76 9.35
N VAL A 97 -8.10 -1.46 8.64
CA VAL A 97 -6.67 -1.15 8.57
C VAL A 97 -6.29 -0.69 7.17
N MET A 98 -5.32 0.23 7.07
CA MET A 98 -4.84 0.73 5.79
C MET A 98 -3.72 -0.18 5.27
N GLN A 99 -3.85 -0.66 4.03
CA GLN A 99 -2.73 -1.33 3.37
C GLN A 99 -1.77 -0.29 2.77
N LEU A 100 -0.60 -0.11 3.40
CA LEU A 100 0.46 0.81 2.96
C LEU A 100 1.24 0.20 1.80
N TRP A 101 1.49 1.00 0.77
CA TRP A 101 1.96 0.50 -0.51
C TRP A 101 3.05 1.35 -1.15
N HIS A 102 3.97 0.68 -1.84
CA HIS A 102 4.91 1.29 -2.76
C HIS A 102 5.14 0.31 -3.92
N VAL A 103 4.76 0.68 -5.15
CA VAL A 103 4.77 -0.27 -6.29
C VAL A 103 6.17 -0.69 -6.74
N GLY A 104 7.17 0.15 -6.50
CA GLY A 104 8.53 -0.08 -6.98
C GLY A 104 8.57 -0.14 -8.51
N ARG A 105 9.18 -1.20 -9.08
CA ARG A 105 9.31 -1.33 -10.54
C ARG A 105 8.00 -1.54 -11.32
N GLN A 106 6.88 -1.82 -10.66
CA GLN A 106 5.58 -1.97 -11.32
C GLN A 106 4.93 -0.61 -11.57
N SER A 107 5.59 0.24 -12.37
CA SER A 107 5.13 1.58 -12.73
C SER A 107 5.71 2.02 -14.09
N HIS A 108 5.43 3.27 -14.47
CA HIS A 108 5.85 3.87 -15.74
C HIS A 108 6.12 5.37 -15.56
N PRO A 109 7.03 6.02 -16.32
CA PRO A 109 7.35 7.44 -16.17
C PRO A 109 6.14 8.36 -16.27
N ASP A 110 5.12 7.99 -17.05
CA ASP A 110 3.86 8.75 -17.16
C ASP A 110 3.08 8.87 -15.84
N LEU A 111 3.40 8.02 -14.85
CA LEU A 111 2.81 8.02 -13.51
C LEU A 111 3.74 8.65 -12.46
N GLN A 112 4.99 8.93 -12.82
CA GLN A 112 6.03 9.36 -11.88
C GLN A 112 6.18 10.88 -11.89
N PRO A 113 6.51 11.50 -10.74
CA PRO A 113 6.82 12.91 -10.67
C PRO A 113 7.89 13.31 -11.70
N GLY A 114 7.58 14.32 -12.52
CA GLY A 114 8.51 14.85 -13.53
C GLY A 114 8.94 13.85 -14.62
N GLY A 115 8.22 12.73 -14.79
CA GLY A 115 8.61 11.70 -15.76
C GLY A 115 9.85 10.89 -15.35
N ALA A 116 10.14 10.83 -14.04
CA ALA A 116 11.26 10.05 -13.53
C ALA A 116 11.06 8.54 -13.78
N ALA A 117 12.16 7.79 -13.81
CA ALA A 117 12.09 6.33 -13.82
C ALA A 117 11.55 5.81 -12.47
N PRO A 118 10.66 4.79 -12.46
CA PRO A 118 10.29 4.10 -11.23
C PRO A 118 11.52 3.57 -10.48
N VAL A 119 11.39 3.38 -9.16
CA VAL A 119 12.50 2.90 -8.33
C VAL A 119 12.36 1.42 -7.99
N ALA A 120 13.48 0.74 -7.76
CA ALA A 120 13.53 -0.69 -7.44
C ALA A 120 14.83 -1.03 -6.68
N PRO A 121 14.97 -2.22 -6.06
CA PRO A 121 16.26 -2.67 -5.54
C PRO A 121 17.32 -2.84 -6.64
N SER A 122 16.92 -3.20 -7.86
CA SER A 122 17.82 -3.42 -9.00
C SER A 122 17.17 -2.97 -10.30
N ALA A 123 17.98 -2.59 -11.29
CA ALA A 123 17.52 -2.16 -12.61
C ALA A 123 17.06 -3.34 -13.48
N ILE A 124 15.96 -3.96 -13.08
CA ILE A 124 15.35 -5.13 -13.75
C ILE A 124 13.89 -4.79 -14.03
N ARG A 125 13.55 -4.63 -15.31
CA ARG A 125 12.20 -4.35 -15.78
C ARG A 125 11.20 -5.43 -15.33
N ALA A 126 10.02 -5.03 -14.86
CA ALA A 126 8.92 -5.95 -14.60
C ALA A 126 8.21 -6.36 -15.89
N GLU A 127 7.57 -7.53 -15.87
CA GLU A 127 6.64 -7.95 -16.92
C GLU A 127 5.21 -7.47 -16.59
N GLY A 128 4.43 -7.14 -17.62
CA GLY A 128 3.06 -6.62 -17.48
C GLY A 128 2.94 -5.13 -17.80
N ASP A 129 1.78 -4.57 -17.45
CA ASP A 129 1.38 -3.22 -17.84
C ASP A 129 1.08 -2.33 -16.62
N ALA A 130 1.53 -1.07 -16.70
CA ALA A 130 1.07 0.03 -15.86
C ALA A 130 -0.21 0.63 -16.46
N TYR A 131 -1.14 1.04 -15.59
CA TYR A 131 -2.39 1.67 -16.01
C TYR A 131 -2.27 3.19 -15.89
N THR A 132 -1.89 3.84 -16.98
CA THR A 132 -1.74 5.30 -17.07
C THR A 132 -3.08 5.98 -17.40
N PRO A 133 -3.17 7.31 -17.25
CA PRO A 133 -4.34 8.06 -17.72
C PRO A 133 -4.63 7.88 -19.23
N SER A 134 -3.60 7.55 -20.02
CA SER A 134 -3.71 7.32 -21.48
C SER A 134 -4.01 5.86 -21.84
N GLY A 135 -4.17 4.98 -20.85
CA GLY A 135 -4.39 3.55 -21.04
C GLY A 135 -3.24 2.67 -20.53
N PRO A 136 -3.35 1.34 -20.70
CA PRO A 136 -2.31 0.41 -20.30
C PRO A 136 -1.07 0.57 -21.18
N VAL A 137 0.10 0.66 -20.55
CA VAL A 137 1.40 0.67 -21.21
C VAL A 137 2.32 -0.32 -20.52
N PRO A 138 3.27 -0.95 -21.22
CA PRO A 138 4.22 -1.85 -20.60
C PRO A 138 5.00 -1.16 -19.46
N PHE A 139 5.27 -1.85 -18.36
CA PHE A 139 6.14 -1.31 -17.30
C PHE A 139 7.47 -0.82 -17.87
N SER A 140 8.01 0.28 -17.35
CA SER A 140 9.30 0.82 -17.81
C SER A 140 10.50 0.17 -17.10
N MET A 141 11.71 0.41 -17.60
CA MET A 141 12.92 0.07 -16.85
C MET A 141 13.01 0.93 -15.58
N PRO A 142 13.13 0.33 -14.38
CA PRO A 142 13.32 1.07 -13.15
C PRO A 142 14.78 1.50 -12.98
N ARG A 143 15.01 2.49 -12.12
CA ARG A 143 16.32 2.82 -11.57
C ARG A 143 16.52 2.05 -10.25
N ALA A 144 17.71 1.50 -10.06
CA ALA A 144 18.10 0.94 -8.76
C ALA A 144 18.23 2.07 -7.72
N LEU A 145 17.59 1.92 -6.56
CA LEU A 145 17.81 2.82 -5.42
C LEU A 145 19.28 2.77 -5.02
N SER A 146 19.89 3.94 -4.78
CA SER A 146 21.16 4.01 -4.07
C SER A 146 20.96 3.64 -2.60
N LEU A 147 22.04 3.30 -1.91
CA LEU A 147 21.98 2.92 -0.50
C LEU A 147 21.46 4.09 0.36
N GLU A 148 21.84 5.31 -0.01
CA GLU A 148 21.51 6.55 0.69
C GLU A 148 20.04 6.96 0.52
N GLU A 149 19.35 6.45 -0.50
CA GLU A 149 17.92 6.73 -0.74
C GLU A 149 16.99 5.83 0.09
N ILE A 150 17.45 4.65 0.53
CA ILE A 150 16.60 3.67 1.23
C ILE A 150 16.00 4.22 2.54
N PRO A 151 16.75 4.94 3.40
CA PRO A 151 16.19 5.54 4.61
C PRO A 151 15.02 6.50 4.32
N ALA A 152 15.08 7.26 3.22
CA ALA A 152 13.99 8.17 2.85
C ALA A 152 12.73 7.40 2.42
N VAL A 153 12.87 6.27 1.75
CA VAL A 153 11.72 5.40 1.39
C VAL A 153 11.09 4.80 2.65
N ILE A 154 11.90 4.35 3.61
CA ILE A 154 11.40 3.85 4.92
C ILE A 154 10.63 4.96 5.65
N GLU A 155 11.15 6.18 5.64
CA GLU A 155 10.48 7.35 6.24
C GLU A 155 9.11 7.63 5.61
N GLN A 156 8.95 7.43 4.30
CA GLN A 156 7.64 7.55 3.64
C GLN A 156 6.61 6.56 4.22
N PHE A 157 6.99 5.31 4.53
CA PHE A 157 6.10 4.37 5.21
C PHE A 157 5.74 4.82 6.63
N ARG A 158 6.71 5.39 7.38
CA ARG A 158 6.47 5.94 8.72
C ARG A 158 5.49 7.11 8.66
N GLU A 159 5.68 8.04 7.74
CA GLU A 159 4.77 9.17 7.55
C GLU A 159 3.38 8.73 7.10
N GLY A 160 3.30 7.80 6.14
CA GLY A 160 2.03 7.22 5.69
C GLY A 160 1.27 6.55 6.84
N THR A 161 1.98 5.85 7.74
CA THR A 161 1.40 5.28 8.97
C THR A 161 0.86 6.38 9.90
N ALA A 162 1.61 7.47 10.08
CA ALA A 162 1.17 8.60 10.90
C ALA A 162 -0.10 9.26 10.34
N ARG A 163 -0.16 9.44 9.01
CA ARG A 163 -1.35 9.97 8.32
C ARG A 163 -2.53 9.01 8.38
N ALA A 164 -2.31 7.70 8.23
CA ALA A 164 -3.35 6.68 8.41
C ALA A 164 -3.96 6.71 9.82
N LYS A 165 -3.11 6.88 10.85
CA LYS A 165 -3.58 7.08 12.23
C LYS A 165 -4.42 8.35 12.37
N GLN A 166 -4.00 9.47 11.78
CA GLN A 166 -4.77 10.73 11.78
C GLN A 166 -6.10 10.63 11.00
N ALA A 167 -6.16 9.76 10.00
CA ALA A 167 -7.37 9.44 9.25
C ALA A 167 -8.28 8.45 10.00
N GLY A 168 -7.92 8.00 11.20
CA GLY A 168 -8.77 7.18 12.05
C GLY A 168 -8.78 5.69 11.70
N PHE A 169 -7.76 5.16 11.02
CA PHE A 169 -7.63 3.72 10.84
C PHE A 169 -7.31 3.01 12.15
N ASP A 170 -7.79 1.78 12.32
CA ASP A 170 -7.53 0.96 13.51
C ASP A 170 -6.11 0.34 13.50
N GLY A 171 -5.39 0.43 12.38
CA GLY A 171 -4.06 -0.11 12.18
C GLY A 171 -3.59 0.01 10.73
N VAL A 172 -2.44 -0.57 10.43
CA VAL A 172 -1.89 -0.63 9.06
C VAL A 172 -1.43 -2.05 8.73
N GLU A 173 -1.46 -2.39 7.45
CA GLU A 173 -0.84 -3.58 6.87
C GLU A 173 0.28 -3.12 5.92
N ILE A 174 1.51 -3.61 6.12
CA ILE A 174 2.62 -3.34 5.19
C ILE A 174 2.50 -4.29 4.00
N HIS A 175 2.35 -3.75 2.78
CA HIS A 175 2.24 -4.58 1.59
C HIS A 175 3.59 -5.13 1.12
N GLY A 176 4.10 -6.17 1.80
CA GLY A 176 5.31 -6.90 1.43
C GLY A 176 5.09 -8.10 0.51
N ALA A 177 4.22 -7.97 -0.50
CA ALA A 177 3.82 -9.09 -1.37
C ALA A 177 3.55 -8.64 -2.82
N ASN A 178 3.10 -9.57 -3.67
CA ASN A 178 2.65 -9.34 -5.05
C ASN A 178 3.68 -8.67 -5.98
N GLY A 179 4.97 -8.80 -5.65
CA GLY A 179 6.06 -8.24 -6.43
C GLY A 179 6.18 -6.71 -6.34
N TYR A 180 5.65 -6.07 -5.29
CA TYR A 180 5.83 -4.64 -5.01
C TYR A 180 7.11 -4.36 -4.21
N LEU A 181 7.44 -3.10 -3.91
CA LEU A 181 8.80 -2.73 -3.51
C LEU A 181 9.38 -3.57 -2.35
N PRO A 182 8.69 -3.81 -1.22
CA PRO A 182 9.29 -4.64 -0.17
C PRO A 182 9.49 -6.10 -0.61
N ASP A 183 8.59 -6.66 -1.42
CA ASP A 183 8.74 -8.01 -1.99
C ASP A 183 9.87 -8.04 -3.04
N GLN A 184 10.06 -6.96 -3.81
CA GLN A 184 11.16 -6.84 -4.76
C GLN A 184 12.51 -6.89 -4.04
N PHE A 185 12.65 -6.29 -2.86
CA PHE A 185 13.85 -6.43 -2.02
C PHE A 185 13.99 -7.87 -1.48
N LEU A 186 12.88 -8.50 -1.11
CA LEU A 186 12.88 -9.84 -0.51
C LEU A 186 13.32 -10.94 -1.49
N GLN A 187 12.90 -10.89 -2.76
CA GLN A 187 13.15 -11.96 -3.74
C GLN A 187 14.48 -11.80 -4.49
N ASP A 188 15.21 -12.89 -4.71
CA ASP A 188 16.54 -12.88 -5.38
C ASP A 188 16.42 -12.76 -6.90
N GLY A 189 15.27 -13.10 -7.49
CA GLY A 189 14.99 -12.82 -8.90
C GLY A 189 14.80 -11.34 -9.22
N THR A 190 14.69 -10.48 -8.20
CA THR A 190 14.47 -9.03 -8.35
C THR A 190 15.49 -8.17 -7.62
N ASN A 191 16.17 -8.73 -6.61
CA ASN A 191 17.20 -8.05 -5.84
C ASN A 191 18.58 -8.63 -6.15
N HIS A 192 19.31 -7.97 -7.04
CA HIS A 192 20.69 -8.28 -7.40
C HIS A 192 21.69 -7.29 -6.75
N ARG A 193 21.30 -6.65 -5.63
CA ARG A 193 22.18 -5.72 -4.92
C ARG A 193 23.38 -6.45 -4.32
N THR A 194 24.47 -5.70 -4.15
CA THR A 194 25.72 -6.18 -3.54
C THR A 194 26.05 -5.46 -2.23
N ASP A 195 25.11 -4.68 -1.69
CA ASP A 195 25.23 -3.97 -0.42
C ASP A 195 24.44 -4.68 0.70
N GLU A 196 24.25 -4.00 1.83
CA GLU A 196 23.58 -4.54 3.01
C GLU A 196 22.09 -4.85 2.83
N TYR A 197 21.51 -4.50 1.67
CA TYR A 197 20.14 -4.85 1.29
C TYR A 197 20.08 -5.95 0.23
N GLY A 198 21.21 -6.57 -0.16
CA GLY A 198 21.28 -7.62 -1.17
C GLY A 198 22.03 -8.89 -0.76
N GLY A 199 21.88 -9.94 -1.58
CA GLY A 199 22.56 -11.22 -1.39
C GLY A 199 21.91 -12.14 -0.35
N PRO A 200 22.53 -12.39 0.82
CA PRO A 200 21.98 -13.24 1.88
C PRO A 200 20.55 -12.86 2.29
N ILE A 201 19.79 -13.82 2.82
CA ILE A 201 18.36 -13.65 3.13
C ILE A 201 18.13 -12.56 4.17
N GLU A 202 19.03 -12.42 5.15
CA GLU A 202 18.99 -11.39 6.18
C GLU A 202 19.11 -9.98 5.60
N ASN A 203 19.90 -9.80 4.53
CA ASN A 203 20.05 -8.52 3.85
C ASN A 203 18.82 -8.22 2.98
N ARG A 204 18.31 -9.23 2.25
CA ARG A 204 17.10 -9.07 1.43
C ARG A 204 15.86 -8.77 2.26
N ALA A 205 15.76 -9.35 3.47
CA ALA A 205 14.68 -9.08 4.40
C ALA A 205 14.80 -7.72 5.11
N ARG A 206 16.00 -7.11 5.16
CA ARG A 206 16.31 -5.90 5.92
C ARG A 206 15.33 -4.76 5.63
N PHE A 207 15.06 -4.47 4.36
CA PHE A 207 14.14 -3.39 3.97
C PHE A 207 12.76 -3.58 4.60
N LEU A 208 12.18 -4.79 4.50
CA LEU A 208 10.85 -5.07 5.06
C LEU A 208 10.86 -4.98 6.59
N LEU A 209 11.95 -5.42 7.24
CA LEU A 209 12.11 -5.35 8.69
C LEU A 209 12.28 -3.93 9.21
N GLU A 210 13.00 -3.06 8.49
CA GLU A 210 13.17 -1.66 8.87
C GLU A 210 11.91 -0.82 8.64
N VAL A 211 11.04 -1.23 7.71
CA VAL A 211 9.70 -0.65 7.53
C VAL A 211 8.72 -1.04 8.65
N THR A 212 8.97 -2.14 9.37
CA THR A 212 8.07 -2.72 10.40
C THR A 212 8.38 -2.22 11.80
#